data_AF-O82015-F1
#
_entry.id   AF-O82015-F1
#
_cell.length_a   1.000
_cell.length_b   1.000
_cell.length_c   1.000
_cell.angle_alpha   90.00
_cell.angle_beta   90.00
_cell.angle_gamma   90.00
#
_symmetry.space_group_name_H-M   'P 1'
#
loop_
_entity.id
_entity.type
_entity.pdbx_description
1 polymer ?
#
loop_
_entity_poly.entity_id
_entity_poly.type
_entity_poly.pdbx_seq_one_letter_code
_entity_poly.pdbx_strand_id
1 'polypeptide(L)'
;EDVPQPPVSQFYIQGQVYCDTCRARFITELSEFIPGAGVRLQCKDGENGKVTFTEVGYTKAEGLYNMLIERDHKNEFCEITLISSSRKDCDEIPTEGWVKPSLKFVLNTVNGTTRTINPLGFLKKEVLPKCPQVFNKLGMYPPNM
;
A
#
# COMPACT_ATOMS: atom_id res chain seq x y z
N GLU A 1 -40.62 -4.84 16.36
CA GLU A 1 -39.37 -4.88 17.14
C GLU A 1 -38.26 -4.36 16.26
N ASP A 2 -37.55 -3.34 16.71
CA ASP A 2 -36.36 -2.85 16.04
C ASP A 2 -35.25 -3.86 16.37
N VAL A 3 -34.86 -4.69 15.39
CA VAL A 3 -33.81 -5.70 15.59
C VAL A 3 -32.51 -4.93 15.83
N PRO A 4 -31.88 -5.03 17.01
CA PRO A 4 -30.66 -4.30 17.28
C PRO A 4 -29.61 -4.69 16.24
N GLN A 5 -29.21 -3.76 15.38
CA GLN A 5 -28.09 -4.02 14.47
C GLN A 5 -26.85 -4.29 15.33
N PRO A 6 -26.11 -5.38 15.05
CA PRO A 6 -24.91 -5.69 15.82
C PRO A 6 -23.95 -4.48 15.74
N PRO A 7 -23.22 -4.17 16.84
CA PRO A 7 -22.33 -3.02 16.87
C PRO A 7 -21.35 -3.08 15.70
N VAL A 8 -21.33 -2.01 14.91
CA VAL A 8 -20.43 -1.90 13.75
C VAL A 8 -18.99 -1.90 14.27
N SER A 9 -18.27 -2.99 14.01
CA SER A 9 -16.83 -3.04 14.25
C SER A 9 -16.16 -1.99 13.36
N GLN A 10 -15.42 -1.08 13.97
CA GLN A 10 -14.61 -0.08 13.29
C GLN A 10 -13.15 -0.50 13.37
N PHE A 11 -12.63 -1.05 12.29
CA PHE A 11 -11.22 -1.37 12.15
C PHE A 11 -10.62 -0.54 11.03
N TYR A 12 -9.41 -0.02 11.22
CA TYR A 12 -8.76 0.83 10.24
C TYR A 12 -7.51 0.16 9.69
N ILE A 13 -7.31 0.24 8.38
CA ILE A 13 -6.04 -0.11 7.74
C ILE A 13 -5.44 1.17 7.17
N GLN A 14 -4.23 1.50 7.62
CA GLN A 14 -3.51 2.66 7.13
C GLN A 14 -2.16 2.28 6.52
N GLY A 15 -1.76 3.01 5.50
CA GLY A 15 -0.45 2.86 4.86
C GLY A 15 -0.11 4.12 4.08
N GLN A 16 1.09 4.12 3.51
CA GLN A 16 1.60 5.25 2.74
C GLN A 16 1.91 4.86 1.30
N VAL A 17 1.75 5.81 0.38
CA VAL A 17 2.23 5.69 -1.00
C VAL A 17 3.31 6.73 -1.24
N TYR A 18 4.43 6.28 -1.80
CA TYR A 18 5.57 7.12 -2.13
C TYR A 18 5.97 6.97 -3.60
N CYS A 19 6.69 7.98 -4.06
CA CYS A 19 7.43 7.99 -5.30
C CYS A 19 8.85 7.52 -4.98
N ASP A 20 9.20 6.37 -5.53
CA ASP A 20 10.55 5.83 -5.51
C ASP A 20 11.39 6.56 -6.56
N THR A 21 11.97 7.68 -6.13
CA THR A 21 12.81 8.57 -6.93
C THR A 21 14.15 7.95 -7.34
N CYS A 22 14.55 6.87 -6.66
CA CYS A 22 15.78 6.14 -6.92
C CYS A 22 15.56 4.78 -7.58
N ARG A 23 14.31 4.40 -7.84
CA ARG A 23 13.93 3.08 -8.35
C ARG A 23 14.55 1.95 -7.52
N ALA A 24 14.69 2.17 -6.21
CA ALA A 24 15.31 1.28 -5.25
C ALA A 24 14.42 0.09 -4.85
N ARG A 25 13.10 0.19 -5.09
CA ARG A 25 12.03 -0.71 -4.62
C ARG A 25 11.82 -0.73 -3.11
N PHE A 26 12.40 0.23 -2.40
CA PHE A 26 12.18 0.50 -0.99
C PHE A 26 12.25 2.02 -0.75
N ILE A 27 11.69 2.48 0.37
CA ILE A 27 11.68 3.89 0.71
C ILE A 27 13.08 4.38 1.09
N THR A 28 13.47 5.54 0.57
CA THR A 28 14.77 6.18 0.81
C THR A 28 14.58 7.61 1.31
N GLU A 29 15.65 8.26 1.74
CA GLU A 29 15.63 9.67 2.15
C GLU A 29 15.30 10.66 1.01
N LEU A 30 15.37 10.20 -0.25
CA LEU A 30 14.97 10.98 -1.43
C LEU A 30 13.55 10.63 -1.91
N SER A 31 12.86 9.70 -1.26
CA SER A 31 11.49 9.33 -1.64
C SER A 31 10.51 10.46 -1.32
N GLU A 32 9.53 10.63 -2.20
CA GLU A 32 8.55 11.71 -2.09
C GLU A 32 7.15 11.13 -1.95
N PHE A 33 6.40 11.45 -0.90
CA PHE A 33 5.05 10.92 -0.72
C PHE A 33 4.08 11.43 -1.79
N ILE A 34 3.13 10.57 -2.20
CA ILE A 34 2.18 10.88 -3.28
C ILE A 34 0.78 11.07 -2.69
N PRO A 35 0.30 12.32 -2.51
CA PRO A 35 -1.11 12.58 -2.22
C PRO A 35 -2.00 12.29 -3.45
N GLY A 36 -3.20 11.76 -3.26
CA GLY A 36 -4.13 11.39 -4.35
C GLY A 36 -3.79 10.09 -5.09
N ALA A 37 -2.85 9.29 -4.59
CA ALA A 37 -2.61 7.95 -5.09
C ALA A 37 -3.75 7.00 -4.70
N GLY A 38 -4.16 6.14 -5.63
CA GLY A 38 -5.21 5.15 -5.44
C GLY A 38 -4.63 3.78 -5.05
N VAL A 39 -5.21 3.16 -4.03
CA VAL A 39 -4.88 1.80 -3.56
C VAL A 39 -6.14 0.93 -3.50
N ARG A 40 -5.99 -0.36 -3.79
CA ARG A 40 -7.06 -1.36 -3.66
C ARG A 40 -6.71 -2.33 -2.56
N LEU A 41 -7.61 -2.50 -1.59
CA LEU A 41 -7.63 -3.63 -0.68
C LEU A 41 -8.60 -4.69 -1.22
N GLN A 42 -8.15 -5.93 -1.33
CA GLN A 42 -9.00 -7.06 -1.68
C GLN A 42 -8.78 -8.19 -0.68
N CYS A 43 -9.86 -8.69 -0.07
CA CYS A 43 -9.82 -9.79 0.89
C CYS A 43 -10.59 -11.01 0.36
N LYS A 44 -10.18 -12.20 0.80
CA LYS A 44 -10.73 -13.49 0.39
C LYS A 44 -10.91 -14.42 1.59
N ASP A 45 -11.87 -15.35 1.48
CA ASP A 45 -12.14 -16.40 2.48
C ASP A 45 -11.07 -17.51 2.55
N GLY A 46 -10.05 -17.41 1.71
CA GLY A 46 -8.87 -18.28 1.65
C GLY A 46 -7.89 -17.76 0.60
N GLU A 47 -6.69 -18.34 0.52
CA GLU A 47 -5.65 -17.90 -0.44
C GLU A 47 -6.14 -17.96 -1.90
N ASN A 48 -6.85 -19.06 -2.24
CA ASN A 48 -7.53 -19.26 -3.53
C ASN A 48 -9.06 -19.13 -3.42
N GLY A 49 -9.49 -18.41 -2.39
CA GLY A 49 -10.88 -18.27 -1.99
C GLY A 49 -11.68 -17.28 -2.84
N LYS A 50 -12.95 -17.12 -2.48
CA LYS A 50 -13.83 -16.09 -3.03
C LYS A 50 -13.51 -14.76 -2.36
N VAL A 51 -13.64 -13.68 -3.14
CA VAL A 51 -13.52 -12.32 -2.61
C VAL A 51 -14.65 -12.07 -1.62
N THR A 52 -14.29 -11.70 -0.39
CA THR A 52 -15.23 -11.35 0.69
C THR A 52 -15.62 -9.88 0.59
N PHE A 53 -14.64 -9.02 0.32
CA PHE A 53 -14.86 -7.60 0.02
C PHE A 53 -13.69 -7.00 -0.76
N THR A 54 -13.93 -5.82 -1.32
CA THR A 54 -12.91 -5.00 -1.98
C THR A 54 -13.19 -3.54 -1.64
N GLU A 55 -12.14 -2.84 -1.22
CA GLU A 55 -12.20 -1.41 -0.90
C GLU A 55 -11.16 -0.64 -1.70
N VAL A 56 -11.48 0.61 -2.03
CA VAL A 56 -10.59 1.53 -2.74
C VAL A 56 -10.37 2.76 -1.87
N GLY A 57 -9.10 3.00 -1.56
CA GLY A 57 -8.66 4.16 -0.78
C GLY A 57 -7.84 5.12 -1.64
N TYR A 58 -7.87 6.39 -1.27
CA TYR A 58 -7.00 7.42 -1.84
C TYR A 58 -6.16 8.07 -0.75
N THR A 59 -4.91 8.34 -1.07
CA THR A 59 -4.00 9.02 -0.13
C THR A 59 -4.34 10.50 0.02
N LYS A 60 -4.17 11.00 1.23
CA LYS A 60 -4.25 12.43 1.57
C LYS A 60 -2.83 13.01 1.65
N ALA A 61 -2.61 14.00 2.50
CA ALA A 61 -1.28 14.54 2.79
C ALA A 61 -0.30 13.43 3.22
N GLU A 62 0.99 13.66 2.97
CA GLU A 62 2.08 12.71 3.28
C GLU A 62 1.88 11.31 2.67
N GLY A 63 1.07 11.22 1.62
CA GLY A 63 0.79 9.95 0.94
C GLY A 63 0.04 8.95 1.82
N LEU A 64 -0.59 9.39 2.91
CA LEU A 64 -1.29 8.50 3.85
C LEU A 64 -2.69 8.17 3.36
N TYR A 65 -3.04 6.89 3.26
CA TYR A 65 -4.43 6.43 3.17
C TYR A 65 -4.85 5.78 4.48
N ASN A 66 -6.15 5.88 4.77
CA ASN A 66 -6.77 5.21 5.91
C ASN A 66 -8.12 4.65 5.45
N MET A 67 -8.26 3.33 5.43
CA MET A 67 -9.45 2.61 4.97
C MET A 67 -10.21 2.06 6.18
N LEU A 68 -11.49 2.40 6.28
CA LEU A 68 -12.40 1.82 7.26
C LEU A 68 -12.83 0.44 6.77
N ILE A 69 -12.66 -0.56 7.62
CA ILE A 69 -13.16 -1.91 7.43
C ILE A 69 -14.34 -2.08 8.38
N GLU A 70 -15.53 -2.09 7.80
CA GLU A 70 -16.76 -2.34 8.52
C GLU A 70 -16.99 -3.85 8.65
N ARG A 71 -17.58 -4.25 9.79
CA ARG A 71 -17.85 -5.65 10.19
C ARG A 71 -16.64 -6.36 10.77
N ASP A 72 -16.92 -7.45 11.47
CA ASP A 72 -15.90 -8.33 12.01
C ASP A 72 -15.43 -9.30 10.92
N HIS A 73 -14.13 -9.33 10.68
CA HIS A 73 -13.46 -10.20 9.73
C HIS A 73 -12.42 -11.07 10.45
N LYS A 74 -12.43 -12.38 10.17
CA LYS A 74 -11.52 -13.35 10.79
C LYS A 74 -10.89 -14.26 9.75
N ASN A 75 -9.57 -14.39 9.82
CA ASN A 75 -8.76 -15.24 8.96
C ASN A 75 -8.96 -15.01 7.45
N GLU A 76 -9.22 -13.76 7.04
CA GLU A 76 -9.33 -13.43 5.62
C GLU A 76 -7.95 -13.11 5.03
N PHE A 77 -7.70 -13.60 3.82
CA PHE A 77 -6.46 -13.35 3.08
C PHE A 77 -6.62 -12.08 2.28
N CYS A 78 -5.92 -11.03 2.71
CA CYS A 78 -6.01 -9.70 2.15
C CYS A 78 -4.75 -9.31 1.40
N GLU A 79 -4.94 -8.50 0.36
CA GLU A 79 -3.88 -7.98 -0.48
C GLU A 79 -4.15 -6.50 -0.78
N ILE A 80 -3.14 -5.65 -0.59
CA ILE A 80 -3.19 -4.25 -1.02
C ILE A 80 -2.31 -4.03 -2.26
N THR A 81 -2.88 -3.40 -3.28
CA THR A 81 -2.22 -3.11 -4.57
C THR A 81 -2.34 -1.63 -4.95
N LEU A 82 -1.36 -1.15 -5.74
CA LEU A 82 -1.41 0.17 -6.36
C LEU A 82 -2.39 0.18 -7.54
N ILE A 83 -3.23 1.23 -7.62
CA ILE A 83 -4.16 1.44 -8.75
C ILE A 83 -3.67 2.59 -9.64
N SER A 84 -3.42 3.75 -9.06
CA SER A 84 -3.16 4.98 -9.80
C SER A 84 -2.26 5.94 -9.04
N SER A 85 -1.40 6.65 -9.75
CA SER A 85 -0.64 7.77 -9.22
C SER A 85 -1.26 9.09 -9.68
N SER A 86 -1.28 10.08 -8.80
CA SER A 86 -1.61 11.47 -9.15
C SER A 86 -0.47 12.18 -9.88
N ARG A 87 0.72 11.57 -9.94
CA ARG A 87 1.95 12.11 -10.51
C ARG A 87 2.36 11.38 -11.79
N LYS A 88 2.30 12.07 -12.92
CA LYS A 88 2.69 11.51 -14.23
C LYS A 88 4.19 11.27 -14.39
N ASP A 89 5.03 11.88 -13.57
CA ASP A 89 6.46 11.59 -13.54
C ASP A 89 6.79 10.34 -12.69
N CYS A 90 5.81 9.82 -11.95
CA CYS A 90 5.97 8.73 -10.99
C CYS A 90 4.69 7.87 -10.92
N ASP A 91 4.37 7.21 -12.04
CA ASP A 91 3.16 6.42 -12.26
C ASP A 91 3.42 4.96 -12.68
N GLU A 92 4.69 4.56 -12.79
CA GLU A 92 5.06 3.19 -13.12
C GLU A 92 4.89 2.30 -11.88
N ILE A 93 4.06 1.26 -11.99
CA ILE A 93 3.96 0.23 -10.95
C ILE A 93 5.16 -0.72 -11.14
N PRO A 94 6.02 -0.90 -10.12
CA PRO A 94 7.15 -1.83 -10.23
C PRO A 94 6.67 -3.24 -10.60
N THR A 95 7.52 -4.01 -11.27
CA THR A 95 7.31 -5.44 -11.45
C THR A 95 8.48 -6.22 -10.86
N GLU A 96 8.17 -7.36 -10.25
CA GLU A 96 9.13 -8.38 -9.86
C GLU A 96 8.96 -9.56 -10.80
N GLY A 97 9.72 -9.53 -11.91
CA GLY A 97 9.49 -10.40 -13.05
C GLY A 97 8.10 -10.13 -13.65
N TRP A 98 7.19 -11.08 -13.46
CA TRP A 98 5.81 -11.04 -13.98
C TRP A 98 4.77 -10.61 -12.95
N VAL A 99 5.18 -10.41 -11.69
CA VAL A 99 4.27 -10.15 -10.57
C VAL A 99 4.26 -8.66 -10.23
N LYS A 100 3.06 -8.10 -10.04
CA LYS A 100 2.90 -6.77 -9.47
C LYS A 100 3.03 -6.86 -7.95
N PRO A 101 3.86 -6.03 -7.31
CA PRO A 101 4.05 -6.05 -5.88
C PRO A 101 2.74 -5.68 -5.18
N SER A 102 2.52 -6.37 -4.07
CA SER A 102 1.33 -6.24 -3.26
C SER A 102 1.67 -6.52 -1.80
N LEU A 103 0.86 -5.96 -0.90
CA LEU A 103 1.01 -6.20 0.54
C LEU A 103 0.01 -7.24 0.97
N LYS A 104 0.49 -8.48 1.13
CA LYS A 104 -0.33 -9.61 1.58
C LYS A 104 -0.32 -9.73 3.09
N PHE A 105 -1.49 -9.95 3.68
CA PHE A 105 -1.64 -10.19 5.12
C PHE A 105 -2.93 -10.93 5.44
N VAL A 106 -2.95 -11.62 6.58
CA VAL A 106 -4.19 -12.17 7.14
C VAL A 106 -4.87 -11.10 7.99
N LEU A 107 -6.14 -10.85 7.74
CA LEU A 107 -6.97 -9.89 8.46
C LEU A 107 -7.70 -10.57 9.62
N ASN A 108 -7.51 -10.01 10.80
CA ASN A 108 -8.29 -10.28 12.00
C ASN A 108 -8.61 -8.93 12.62
N THR A 109 -9.87 -8.52 12.56
CA THR A 109 -10.29 -7.20 13.04
C THR A 109 -10.39 -7.18 14.55
N VAL A 110 -9.95 -6.08 15.15
CA VAL A 110 -10.20 -5.76 16.56
C VAL A 110 -10.85 -4.38 16.58
N ASN A 111 -12.06 -4.31 17.10
CA ASN A 111 -12.85 -3.07 17.10
C ASN A 111 -12.06 -1.91 17.76
N GLY A 112 -12.10 -0.73 17.15
CA GLY A 112 -11.43 0.48 17.62
C GLY A 112 -9.91 0.50 17.41
N THR A 113 -9.35 -0.42 16.62
CA THR A 113 -7.90 -0.47 16.36
C THR A 113 -7.54 -0.10 14.92
N THR A 114 -6.28 0.29 14.74
CA THR A 114 -5.69 0.60 13.43
C THR A 114 -4.50 -0.32 13.19
N ARG A 115 -4.45 -0.92 12.00
CA ARG A 115 -3.28 -1.65 11.51
C ARG A 115 -2.52 -0.77 10.52
N THR A 116 -1.28 -0.46 10.86
CA THR A 116 -0.33 0.14 9.92
C THR A 116 0.31 -0.95 9.07
N ILE A 117 0.39 -0.72 7.77
CA ILE A 117 1.07 -1.61 6.82
C ILE A 117 2.25 -0.90 6.15
N ASN A 118 3.10 -1.70 5.51
CA ASN A 118 4.25 -1.20 4.77
C ASN A 118 3.84 -0.21 3.67
N PRO A 119 4.73 0.71 3.27
CA PRO A 119 4.44 1.64 2.19
C PRO A 119 4.54 0.97 0.81
N LEU A 120 3.79 1.48 -0.17
CA LEU A 120 3.87 1.07 -1.58
C LEU A 120 4.49 2.17 -2.42
N GLY A 121 5.39 1.80 -3.34
CA GLY A 121 6.14 2.75 -4.17
C GLY A 121 5.73 2.69 -5.64
N PHE A 122 5.41 3.83 -6.24
CA PHE A 122 5.47 4.00 -7.70
C PHE A 122 6.91 4.35 -8.10
N LEU A 123 7.37 3.87 -9.26
CA LEU A 123 8.69 4.20 -9.78
C LEU A 123 8.66 5.54 -10.52
N LYS A 124 9.64 6.40 -10.23
CA LYS A 124 9.88 7.61 -11.02
C LYS A 124 10.47 7.23 -12.38
N LYS A 125 10.04 7.91 -13.45
CA LYS A 125 10.55 7.67 -14.82
C LYS A 125 12.05 7.94 -14.94
N GLU A 126 12.50 9.06 -14.38
CA GLU A 126 13.90 9.47 -14.37
C GLU A 126 14.45 9.42 -12.94
N VAL A 127 15.53 8.65 -12.76
CA VAL A 127 16.23 8.53 -11.47
C VAL A 127 16.88 9.87 -11.12
N LEU A 128 16.79 10.30 -9.85
CA LEU A 128 17.45 11.52 -9.42
C LEU A 128 18.98 11.37 -9.49
N PRO A 129 19.73 12.42 -9.92
CA PRO A 129 21.20 12.37 -9.98
C PRO A 129 21.89 12.08 -8.64
N LYS A 130 21.17 12.28 -7.52
CA LYS A 130 21.67 12.06 -6.15
C LYS A 130 21.47 10.62 -5.63
N CYS A 131 20.87 9.73 -6.42
CA CYS A 131 20.62 8.36 -5.98
C CYS A 131 21.87 7.50 -5.77
N PRO A 132 22.97 7.63 -6.55
CA PRO A 132 24.20 6.92 -6.24
C PRO A 132 24.74 7.20 -4.83
N GLN A 133 24.61 8.44 -4.35
CA GLN A 133 25.03 8.80 -2.99
C GLN A 133 24.16 8.11 -1.92
N VAL A 134 22.87 7.92 -2.17
CA VAL A 134 21.96 7.19 -1.28
C VAL A 134 22.41 5.73 -1.12
N PHE A 135 22.69 5.04 -2.24
CA PHE A 135 23.16 3.65 -2.19
C PHE A 135 24.52 3.51 -1.49
N ASN A 136 25.46 4.43 -1.76
CA ASN A 136 26.75 4.48 -1.06
C ASN A 136 26.58 4.65 0.44
N LYS A 137 25.67 5.53 0.88
CA LYS A 137 25.37 5.76 2.31
C LYS A 137 24.77 4.52 2.98
N LEU A 138 24.03 3.71 2.23
CA LEU A 138 23.45 2.45 2.69
C LEU A 138 24.44 1.26 2.62
N GLY A 139 25.64 1.45 2.06
CA GLY A 139 26.59 0.36 1.84
C GLY A 139 26.11 -0.65 0.79
N MET A 140 25.31 -0.19 -0.18
CA MET A 140 24.71 -1.03 -1.23
C MET A 140 25.24 -0.64 -2.60
N TYR A 141 25.30 -1.61 -3.51
CA TYR A 141 25.49 -1.35 -4.94
C TYR A 141 24.16 -0.90 -5.56
N PRO A 142 24.15 0.08 -6.49
CA PRO A 142 22.94 0.47 -7.20
C PRO A 142 22.36 -0.72 -7.96
N PRO A 143 21.05 -1.02 -7.82
CA PRO A 143 20.42 -2.07 -8.60
C PRO A 143 20.46 -1.66 -10.09
N ASN A 144 21.18 -2.42 -10.90
CA ASN A 144 21.41 -2.23 -12.35
C ASN A 144 22.58 -1.30 -12.76
N MET A 145 23.57 -1.06 -11.89
CA MET A 145 24.95 -0.77 -12.35
C MET A 145 25.74 -2.06 -12.54
#